data_AF-A0A922CLM2-F1
#
_entry.id   AF-A0A922CLM2-F1
#
_cell.length_a   1.000
_cell.length_b   1.000
_cell.length_c   1.000
_cell.angle_alpha   90.00
_cell.angle_beta   90.00
_cell.angle_gamma   90.00
#
_symmetry.space_group_name_H-M   'P 1'
#
loop_
_entity.id
_entity.type
_entity.pdbx_description
1 polymer ?
#
loop_
_entity_poly.entity_id
_entity_poly.type
_entity_poly.pdbx_seq_one_letter_code
_entity_poly.pdbx_strand_id
1 'polypeptide(L)'
;MYDLVAGDRNVKSSYYLSKKNTLELFPMLKSDNLCGGIVYYDGQQDDARMNLAIALTAARHGATIANHVSVTKLHKTAGKLSGARLRDELTGKEWDVKAKCIINATGPFTDSIRKMDDPTVKDICCPSSGVHIVLPGYYSPEHMGLLDPATSDGRVIFFLPWLKGTIAGTTDLPCQVTHNPKPTEDEILFILTEVKNYLNPDVEVRRGDVLSAWSGIRPLVSDPNKPDTQSLARNHIVHTSPSGLVTIAGGKWTTYRAMAAETIDAAIEAANLKPIFKESQTDGFLIEGAHGWTPTMYIRLVQDFGLEMEVAQHLAKSYGDRAFAVAKMASMTGKRWPIIGKKVHPEFPYIDAEIRYGVREYACTATDMIARRLRLAFLNVQAAAEALPAIVDIMAEELNWNDTEKKRQIKIAGEFLANEMGQMVNRASRDKIPINLSKEEIQTYIKRFQIIDKDRKGFVSINDIRRSLKSMGVKPSDAEISAILSEIDVTYHGQLEIQDYLQNYGEEVTGEQLHEILKEIDTNMNGQVELDEYLQMMSAIKSGHVAYSRFARMAEMEEEHHEREALKKKITVERSGGGL
;
A
#
# COMPACT_ATOMS: atom_id res chain seq x y z
N MET A 1 6.07 -23.47 -23.57
CA MET A 1 7.50 -23.10 -23.42
C MET A 1 7.85 -22.78 -21.99
N TYR A 2 7.10 -21.90 -21.29
CA TYR A 2 7.34 -21.57 -19.88
C TYR A 2 7.43 -22.81 -18.98
N ASP A 3 6.39 -23.66 -19.00
CA ASP A 3 6.36 -24.94 -18.25
C ASP A 3 7.53 -25.87 -18.59
N LEU A 4 7.96 -25.89 -19.85
CA LEU A 4 9.07 -26.73 -20.30
C LEU A 4 10.41 -26.26 -19.72
N VAL A 5 10.63 -24.93 -19.68
CA VAL A 5 11.84 -24.34 -19.11
C VAL A 5 11.84 -24.44 -17.58
N ALA A 6 10.68 -24.33 -16.95
CA ALA A 6 10.53 -24.51 -15.51
C ALA A 6 10.83 -25.95 -15.06
N GLY A 7 10.59 -26.95 -15.91
CA GLY A 7 10.96 -28.35 -15.65
C GLY A 7 10.29 -28.89 -14.39
N ASP A 8 11.09 -29.50 -13.52
CA ASP A 8 10.68 -30.04 -12.22
C ASP A 8 10.32 -28.97 -11.19
N ARG A 9 10.68 -27.70 -11.44
CA ARG A 9 10.33 -26.55 -10.60
C ARG A 9 9.03 -25.89 -11.02
N ASN A 10 8.30 -26.46 -11.99
CA ASN A 10 7.01 -25.93 -12.39
C ASN A 10 6.02 -26.01 -11.22
N VAL A 11 5.39 -24.88 -10.88
CA VAL A 11 4.44 -24.82 -9.76
C VAL A 11 3.15 -25.56 -10.12
N LYS A 12 2.60 -25.29 -11.30
CA LYS A 12 1.38 -25.90 -11.85
C LYS A 12 1.37 -25.78 -13.37
N SER A 13 0.72 -26.71 -14.06
CA SER A 13 0.64 -26.71 -15.52
C SER A 13 -0.25 -25.59 -16.06
N SER A 14 0.21 -24.93 -17.12
CA SER A 14 -0.54 -23.94 -17.88
C SER A 14 -1.71 -24.57 -18.63
N TYR A 15 -2.81 -23.83 -18.80
CA TYR A 15 -4.01 -24.32 -19.48
C TYR A 15 -4.75 -23.22 -20.25
N TYR A 16 -5.56 -23.63 -21.21
CA TYR A 16 -6.42 -22.74 -21.99
C TYR A 16 -7.80 -22.60 -21.35
N LEU A 17 -8.33 -21.39 -21.37
CA LEU A 17 -9.71 -21.06 -21.02
C LEU A 17 -10.47 -20.65 -22.29
N SER A 18 -11.66 -21.23 -22.48
CA SER A 18 -12.58 -20.77 -23.52
C SER A 18 -13.03 -19.34 -23.24
N LYS A 19 -13.47 -18.60 -24.27
CA LYS A 19 -14.05 -17.25 -24.11
C LYS A 19 -15.09 -17.18 -22.98
N LYS A 20 -15.99 -18.16 -22.91
CA LYS A 20 -17.04 -18.23 -21.87
C LYS A 20 -16.42 -18.32 -20.47
N ASN A 21 -15.49 -19.25 -20.25
CA ASN A 21 -14.89 -19.45 -18.94
C ASN A 21 -13.98 -18.27 -18.55
N THR A 22 -13.32 -17.64 -19.52
CA THR A 22 -12.54 -16.41 -19.30
C THR A 22 -13.44 -15.29 -18.79
N LEU A 23 -14.60 -15.06 -19.41
CA LEU A 23 -15.56 -14.04 -18.97
C LEU A 23 -16.27 -14.41 -17.66
N GLU A 24 -16.40 -15.69 -17.34
CA GLU A 24 -16.94 -16.13 -16.04
C GLU A 24 -15.96 -15.85 -14.89
N LEU A 25 -14.66 -16.08 -15.11
CA LEU A 25 -13.63 -15.81 -14.11
C LEU A 25 -13.22 -14.34 -14.04
N PHE A 26 -13.33 -13.61 -15.15
CA PHE A 26 -12.93 -12.20 -15.26
C PHE A 26 -14.03 -11.41 -16.00
N PRO A 27 -15.17 -11.15 -15.34
CA PRO A 27 -16.36 -10.59 -16.00
C PRO A 27 -16.19 -9.17 -16.53
N MET A 28 -15.21 -8.44 -16.02
CA MET A 28 -14.90 -7.09 -16.50
C MET A 28 -14.11 -7.07 -17.80
N LEU A 29 -13.64 -8.21 -18.31
CA LEU A 29 -12.90 -8.22 -19.56
C LEU A 29 -13.78 -7.76 -20.71
N LYS A 30 -13.17 -7.01 -21.64
CA LYS A 30 -13.79 -6.69 -22.91
C LYS A 30 -14.09 -7.98 -23.70
N SER A 31 -15.37 -8.19 -24.02
CA SER A 31 -15.82 -9.38 -24.76
C SER A 31 -15.53 -9.33 -26.26
N ASP A 32 -15.37 -8.13 -26.81
CA ASP A 32 -15.15 -7.92 -28.23
C ASP A 32 -13.77 -8.44 -28.64
N ASN A 33 -13.72 -9.23 -29.72
CA ASN A 33 -12.51 -9.90 -30.22
C ASN A 33 -11.80 -10.84 -29.23
N LEU A 34 -12.37 -11.08 -28.04
CA LEU A 34 -11.85 -12.07 -27.10
C LEU A 34 -12.12 -13.49 -27.63
N CYS A 35 -11.05 -14.25 -27.87
CA CYS A 35 -11.10 -15.64 -28.32
C CYS A 35 -11.00 -16.66 -27.17
N GLY A 36 -10.49 -16.26 -26.01
CA GLY A 36 -10.20 -17.12 -24.85
C GLY A 36 -9.04 -16.55 -24.04
N GLY A 37 -8.55 -17.31 -23.07
CA GLY A 37 -7.41 -16.95 -22.23
C GLY A 37 -6.40 -18.08 -22.10
N ILE A 38 -5.14 -17.74 -21.82
CA ILE A 38 -4.10 -18.69 -21.43
C ILE A 38 -3.73 -18.39 -19.99
N VAL A 39 -3.87 -19.38 -19.12
CA VAL A 39 -3.47 -19.30 -17.72
C VAL A 39 -2.14 -20.01 -17.54
N TYR A 40 -1.19 -19.31 -16.93
CA TYR A 40 0.07 -19.85 -16.44
C TYR A 40 0.25 -19.43 -14.98
N TYR A 41 1.20 -20.06 -14.29
CA TYR A 41 1.44 -19.84 -12.86
C TYR A 41 2.78 -19.18 -12.62
N ASP A 42 2.78 -18.20 -11.72
CA ASP A 42 3.98 -17.50 -11.26
C ASP A 42 3.93 -17.26 -9.74
N GLY A 43 5.03 -16.79 -9.17
CA GLY A 43 5.16 -16.49 -7.74
C GLY A 43 4.80 -15.04 -7.42
N GLN A 44 4.05 -14.84 -6.33
CA GLN A 44 3.86 -13.54 -5.69
C GLN A 44 4.55 -13.54 -4.32
N GLN A 45 5.09 -12.39 -3.92
CA GLN A 45 5.79 -12.22 -2.65
C GLN A 45 5.62 -10.79 -2.12
N ASP A 46 5.70 -10.64 -0.80
CA ASP A 46 5.93 -9.35 -0.14
C ASP A 46 7.44 -9.11 -0.08
N ASP A 47 7.91 -8.19 -0.92
CA ASP A 47 9.33 -7.87 -1.09
C ASP A 47 9.96 -7.31 0.20
N ALA A 48 9.28 -6.37 0.85
CA ALA A 48 9.76 -5.73 2.07
C ALA A 48 9.82 -6.74 3.24
N ARG A 49 8.79 -7.57 3.40
CA ARG A 49 8.73 -8.59 4.44
C ARG A 49 9.79 -9.66 4.24
N MET A 50 9.96 -10.15 3.00
CA MET A 50 10.98 -11.14 2.69
C MET A 50 12.39 -10.58 2.93
N ASN A 51 12.67 -9.35 2.51
CA ASN A 51 13.96 -8.68 2.77
C ASN A 51 14.27 -8.60 4.28
N LEU A 52 13.26 -8.20 5.07
CA LEU A 52 13.36 -8.13 6.51
C LEU A 52 13.63 -9.51 7.13
N ALA A 53 12.89 -10.53 6.72
CA ALA A 53 13.08 -11.89 7.21
C ALA A 53 14.49 -12.43 6.90
N ILE A 54 15.05 -12.13 5.72
CA ILE A 54 16.45 -12.47 5.39
C ILE A 54 17.42 -11.80 6.36
N ALA A 55 17.25 -10.50 6.60
CA ALA A 55 18.09 -9.75 7.54
C ALA A 55 17.97 -10.32 8.97
N LEU A 56 16.76 -10.48 9.49
CA LEU A 56 16.55 -11.01 10.85
C LEU A 56 17.11 -12.44 11.00
N THR A 57 16.99 -13.27 9.96
CA THR A 57 17.63 -14.60 9.91
C THR A 57 19.14 -14.48 10.03
N ALA A 58 19.78 -13.62 9.24
CA ALA A 58 21.22 -13.40 9.34
C ALA A 58 21.63 -12.93 10.75
N ALA A 59 20.86 -12.04 11.38
CA ALA A 59 21.10 -11.60 12.75
C ALA A 59 21.02 -12.75 13.77
N ARG A 60 20.04 -13.65 13.63
CA ARG A 60 19.94 -14.87 14.46
C ARG A 60 21.13 -15.81 14.29
N HIS A 61 21.78 -15.78 13.13
CA HIS A 61 23.01 -16.53 12.85
C HIS A 61 24.30 -15.75 13.22
N GLY A 62 24.18 -14.65 13.96
CA GLY A 62 25.31 -13.91 14.51
C GLY A 62 25.80 -12.74 13.66
N ALA A 63 25.11 -12.39 12.57
CA ALA A 63 25.41 -11.16 11.85
C ALA A 63 25.02 -9.93 12.67
N THR A 64 25.81 -8.86 12.59
CA THR A 64 25.40 -7.55 13.09
C THR A 64 24.74 -6.77 11.96
N ILE A 65 23.53 -6.27 12.20
CA ILE A 65 22.74 -5.54 11.21
C ILE A 65 22.34 -4.19 11.81
N ALA A 66 22.48 -3.14 11.01
CA ALA A 66 22.07 -1.79 11.37
C ALA A 66 21.37 -1.14 10.17
N ASN A 67 20.12 -0.74 10.36
CA ASN A 67 19.42 0.18 9.45
C ASN A 67 19.66 1.64 9.88
N HIS A 68 19.35 2.59 8.99
CA HIS A 68 19.62 4.02 9.21
C HIS A 68 21.09 4.35 9.49
N VAL A 69 22.01 3.58 8.92
CA VAL A 69 23.46 3.83 8.97
C VAL A 69 24.00 3.96 7.56
N SER A 70 24.64 5.09 7.26
CA SER A 70 25.26 5.36 5.96
C SER A 70 26.77 5.13 6.00
N VAL A 71 27.34 4.72 4.87
CA VAL A 71 28.78 4.72 4.64
C VAL A 71 29.16 6.08 4.09
N THR A 72 30.04 6.80 4.79
CA THR A 72 30.46 8.16 4.39
C THR A 72 31.88 8.20 3.81
N LYS A 73 32.71 7.20 4.13
CA LYS A 73 34.08 7.09 3.61
C LYS A 73 34.57 5.65 3.62
N LEU A 74 35.35 5.26 2.62
CA LEU A 74 36.12 4.01 2.61
C LEU A 74 37.55 4.24 3.09
N HIS A 75 38.07 3.31 3.89
CA HIS A 75 39.43 3.33 4.39
C HIS A 75 40.32 2.35 3.63
N LYS A 76 41.55 2.78 3.32
CA LYS A 76 42.56 1.97 2.66
C LYS A 76 43.84 1.89 3.47
N THR A 77 44.50 0.74 3.42
CA THR A 77 45.82 0.49 3.97
C THR A 77 46.66 -0.18 2.89
N ALA A 78 47.82 0.41 2.55
CA ALA A 78 48.66 -0.06 1.44
C ALA A 78 47.90 -0.26 0.11
N GLY A 79 46.97 0.65 -0.19
CA GLY A 79 46.15 0.61 -1.41
C GLY A 79 44.99 -0.38 -1.41
N LYS A 80 44.83 -1.21 -0.36
CA LYS A 80 43.73 -2.16 -0.20
C LYS A 80 42.69 -1.67 0.79
N LEU A 81 41.41 -1.97 0.58
CA LEU A 81 40.34 -1.63 1.52
C LEU A 81 40.54 -2.33 2.86
N SER A 82 40.32 -1.60 3.95
CA SER A 82 40.51 -2.10 5.32
C SER A 82 39.39 -1.72 6.30
N GLY A 83 38.41 -0.95 5.84
CA GLY A 83 37.30 -0.50 6.67
C GLY A 83 36.49 0.62 6.04
N ALA A 84 35.56 1.18 6.83
CA ALA A 84 34.74 2.31 6.43
C ALA A 84 34.42 3.22 7.61
N ARG A 85 34.15 4.49 7.33
CA ARG A 85 33.49 5.44 8.23
C ARG A 85 31.99 5.31 8.05
N LEU A 86 31.29 5.14 9.16
CA LEU A 86 29.84 5.00 9.23
C LEU A 86 29.24 6.21 9.95
N ARG A 87 28.01 6.57 9.58
CA ARG A 87 27.22 7.60 10.24
C ARG A 87 25.82 7.07 10.53
N ASP A 88 25.39 7.13 11.78
CA ASP A 88 24.01 6.92 12.18
C ASP A 88 23.19 8.14 11.77
N GLU A 89 22.23 7.96 10.88
CA GLU A 89 21.41 9.05 10.34
C GLU A 89 20.33 9.53 11.33
N LEU A 90 20.07 8.79 12.41
CA LEU A 90 19.13 9.19 13.46
C LEU A 90 19.82 10.05 14.52
N THR A 91 21.04 9.69 14.92
CA THR A 91 21.77 10.41 15.99
C THR A 91 22.86 11.36 15.47
N GLY A 92 23.28 11.21 14.21
CA GLY A 92 24.41 11.92 13.63
C GLY A 92 25.78 11.43 14.11
N LYS A 93 25.83 10.41 14.99
CA LYS A 93 27.08 9.86 15.50
C LYS A 93 27.83 9.14 14.39
N GLU A 94 29.15 9.29 14.40
CA GLU A 94 30.03 8.62 13.45
C GLU A 94 31.06 7.74 14.14
N TRP A 95 31.43 6.65 13.47
CA TRP A 95 32.48 5.74 13.94
C TRP A 95 33.13 5.00 12.77
N ASP A 96 34.27 4.38 13.04
CA ASP A 96 35.00 3.59 12.06
C ASP A 96 34.83 2.09 12.32
N VAL A 97 34.63 1.33 11.25
CA VAL A 97 34.61 -0.14 11.27
C VAL A 97 35.79 -0.68 10.47
N LYS A 98 36.42 -1.74 10.98
CA LYS A 98 37.45 -2.49 10.25
C LYS A 98 36.81 -3.70 9.59
N ALA A 99 37.19 -3.98 8.35
CA ALA A 99 36.69 -5.10 7.59
C ALA A 99 37.79 -5.73 6.75
N LYS A 100 37.77 -7.06 6.61
CA LYS A 100 38.68 -7.80 5.72
C LYS A 100 38.24 -7.72 4.26
N CYS A 101 36.94 -7.62 4.03
CA CYS A 101 36.30 -7.51 2.73
C CYS A 101 35.15 -6.51 2.84
N ILE A 102 34.91 -5.73 1.79
CA ILE A 102 33.77 -4.81 1.69
C ILE A 102 33.00 -5.18 0.43
N ILE A 103 31.71 -5.46 0.60
CA ILE A 103 30.78 -5.75 -0.50
C ILE A 103 29.89 -4.54 -0.70
N ASN A 104 29.88 -4.00 -1.91
CA ASN A 104 28.97 -2.97 -2.38
C ASN A 104 27.75 -3.63 -3.04
N ALA A 105 26.61 -3.57 -2.34
CA ALA A 105 25.32 -4.09 -2.80
C ALA A 105 24.24 -3.00 -2.73
N THR A 106 24.58 -1.75 -3.08
CA THR A 106 23.71 -0.58 -2.88
C THR A 106 22.73 -0.30 -4.02
N GLY A 107 22.40 -1.30 -4.84
CA GLY A 107 21.39 -1.20 -5.90
C GLY A 107 21.65 -0.01 -6.84
N PRO A 108 20.67 0.89 -7.06
CA PRO A 108 20.85 2.07 -7.91
C PRO A 108 22.00 3.01 -7.49
N PHE A 109 22.41 2.95 -6.22
CA PHE A 109 23.50 3.78 -5.68
C PHE A 109 24.88 3.14 -5.86
N THR A 110 24.98 2.01 -6.57
CA THR A 110 26.24 1.27 -6.77
C THR A 110 27.42 2.16 -7.10
N ASP A 111 27.24 3.09 -8.04
CA ASP A 111 28.33 3.95 -8.52
C ASP A 111 28.81 4.97 -7.49
N SER A 112 27.96 5.36 -6.51
CA SER A 112 28.37 6.26 -5.43
C SER A 112 29.47 5.63 -4.56
N ILE A 113 29.35 4.35 -4.24
CA ILE A 113 30.34 3.61 -3.46
C ILE A 113 31.55 3.25 -4.32
N ARG A 114 31.37 2.93 -5.61
CA ARG A 114 32.49 2.68 -6.53
C ARG A 114 33.36 3.92 -6.70
N LYS A 115 32.77 5.10 -6.87
CA LYS A 115 33.50 6.38 -6.96
C LYS A 115 34.14 6.79 -5.63
N MET A 116 33.58 6.36 -4.50
CA MET A 116 34.20 6.52 -3.18
C MET A 116 35.49 5.67 -3.05
N ASP A 117 35.55 4.52 -3.73
CA ASP A 117 36.75 3.69 -3.82
C ASP A 117 37.77 4.29 -4.82
N ASP A 118 37.33 4.60 -6.04
CA ASP A 118 38.16 5.19 -7.10
C ASP A 118 37.34 6.23 -7.88
N PRO A 119 37.64 7.54 -7.75
CA PRO A 119 36.90 8.60 -8.41
C PRO A 119 36.94 8.56 -9.95
N THR A 120 37.85 7.79 -10.54
CA THR A 120 38.07 7.75 -12.00
C THR A 120 37.24 6.66 -12.70
N VAL A 121 36.57 5.79 -11.95
CA VAL A 121 35.76 4.71 -12.53
C VAL A 121 34.55 5.27 -13.28
N LYS A 122 34.25 4.67 -14.43
CA LYS A 122 33.04 4.97 -15.20
C LYS A 122 31.81 4.37 -14.51
N ASP A 123 30.69 5.08 -14.63
CA ASP A 123 29.40 4.59 -14.17
C ASP A 123 29.00 3.33 -14.94
N ILE A 124 28.43 2.37 -14.20
CA ILE A 124 27.89 1.13 -14.78
C ILE A 124 26.38 1.07 -14.63
N CYS A 125 25.80 1.81 -13.68
CA CYS A 125 24.36 1.83 -13.45
C CYS A 125 23.67 2.74 -14.47
N CYS A 126 22.65 2.19 -15.13
CA CYS A 126 21.73 2.88 -16.04
C CYS A 126 20.34 2.90 -15.38
N PRO A 127 20.09 3.80 -14.42
CA PRO A 127 18.87 3.80 -13.62
C PRO A 127 17.61 4.07 -14.45
N SER A 128 16.56 3.30 -14.20
CA SER A 128 15.24 3.49 -14.81
C SER A 128 14.14 3.52 -13.75
N SER A 129 13.25 4.52 -13.80
CA SER A 129 12.09 4.66 -12.93
C SER A 129 10.96 3.77 -13.42
N GLY A 130 10.26 3.14 -12.49
CA GLY A 130 9.03 2.41 -12.76
C GLY A 130 7.96 2.71 -11.74
N VAL A 131 6.81 3.17 -12.22
CA VAL A 131 5.63 3.50 -11.42
C VAL A 131 4.65 2.33 -11.39
N HIS A 132 4.06 2.11 -10.22
CA HIS A 132 2.88 1.28 -10.03
C HIS A 132 1.78 2.09 -9.34
N ILE A 133 0.55 1.67 -9.55
CA ILE A 133 -0.64 2.17 -8.87
C ILE A 133 -1.35 1.02 -8.17
N VAL A 134 -2.04 1.30 -7.07
CA VAL A 134 -3.06 0.38 -6.52
C VAL A 134 -4.45 0.91 -6.86
N LEU A 135 -5.27 0.01 -7.38
CA LEU A 135 -6.69 0.20 -7.65
C LEU A 135 -7.53 -0.65 -6.69
N PRO A 136 -8.84 -0.41 -6.56
CA PRO A 136 -9.77 -1.28 -5.87
C PRO A 136 -9.65 -2.74 -6.28
N GLY A 137 -9.92 -3.63 -5.32
CA GLY A 137 -9.84 -5.08 -5.54
C GLY A 137 -10.75 -5.56 -6.67
N TYR A 138 -11.86 -4.87 -6.94
CA TYR A 138 -12.76 -5.26 -8.02
C TYR A 138 -12.11 -5.23 -9.40
N TYR A 139 -10.98 -4.56 -9.64
CA TYR A 139 -10.28 -4.53 -10.93
C TYR A 139 -9.55 -5.82 -11.32
N SER A 140 -9.43 -6.79 -10.40
CA SER A 140 -8.91 -8.12 -10.70
C SER A 140 -9.61 -9.20 -9.87
N PRO A 141 -9.78 -10.43 -10.39
CA PRO A 141 -10.23 -11.57 -9.60
C PRO A 141 -9.25 -11.86 -8.46
N GLU A 142 -9.77 -12.41 -7.35
CA GLU A 142 -9.01 -12.60 -6.12
C GLU A 142 -7.72 -13.44 -6.28
N HIS A 143 -7.70 -14.36 -7.26
CA HIS A 143 -6.60 -15.32 -7.44
C HIS A 143 -5.99 -15.30 -8.84
N MET A 144 -6.37 -14.36 -9.69
CA MET A 144 -5.87 -14.26 -11.07
C MET A 144 -5.65 -12.80 -11.44
N GLY A 145 -4.47 -12.51 -11.96
CA GLY A 145 -4.18 -11.20 -12.56
C GLY A 145 -4.20 -11.27 -14.08
N LEU A 146 -4.09 -10.12 -14.72
CA LEU A 146 -3.96 -10.00 -16.16
C LEU A 146 -2.56 -9.52 -16.54
N LEU A 147 -2.08 -10.06 -17.66
CA LEU A 147 -0.86 -9.66 -18.34
C LEU A 147 -1.27 -9.00 -19.67
N ASP A 148 -0.95 -7.72 -19.82
CA ASP A 148 -0.86 -7.03 -21.10
C ASP A 148 0.56 -7.22 -21.66
N PRO A 149 0.76 -8.08 -22.68
CA PRO A 149 2.07 -8.35 -23.23
C PRO A 149 2.56 -7.29 -24.23
N ALA A 150 1.71 -6.35 -24.63
CA ALA A 150 2.01 -5.38 -25.67
C ALA A 150 1.12 -4.13 -25.51
N THR A 151 1.53 -3.25 -24.59
CA THR A 151 0.92 -1.93 -24.42
C THR A 151 1.02 -1.10 -25.70
N SER A 152 0.35 0.06 -25.74
CA SER A 152 0.40 1.00 -26.88
C SER A 152 1.82 1.40 -27.34
N ASP A 153 2.83 1.26 -26.47
CA ASP A 153 4.24 1.53 -26.76
C ASP A 153 5.16 0.29 -26.72
N GLY A 154 4.58 -0.91 -26.69
CA GLY A 154 5.32 -2.19 -26.76
C GLY A 154 5.93 -2.67 -25.45
N ARG A 155 5.53 -2.09 -24.32
CA ARG A 155 5.87 -2.55 -22.96
C ARG A 155 4.88 -3.61 -22.47
N VAL A 156 5.13 -4.06 -21.25
CA VAL A 156 4.30 -5.05 -20.56
C VAL A 156 3.70 -4.40 -19.31
N ILE A 157 2.39 -4.52 -19.15
CA ILE A 157 1.68 -4.14 -17.93
C ILE A 157 1.04 -5.37 -17.31
N PHE A 158 1.14 -5.45 -16.00
CA PHE A 158 0.41 -6.38 -15.17
C PHE A 158 -0.63 -5.61 -14.38
N PHE A 159 -1.78 -6.23 -14.16
CA PHE A 159 -2.70 -5.81 -13.11
C PHE A 159 -3.13 -7.03 -12.31
N LEU A 160 -2.59 -7.14 -11.10
CA LEU A 160 -2.59 -8.35 -10.28
C LEU A 160 -3.35 -8.10 -8.98
N PRO A 161 -4.07 -9.10 -8.44
CA PRO A 161 -4.61 -9.01 -7.09
C PRO A 161 -3.45 -8.90 -6.08
N TRP A 162 -3.52 -7.93 -5.18
CA TRP A 162 -2.50 -7.71 -4.16
C TRP A 162 -3.10 -7.12 -2.89
N LEU A 163 -3.09 -7.90 -1.79
CA LEU A 163 -3.56 -7.49 -0.46
C LEU A 163 -4.93 -6.78 -0.49
N LYS A 164 -5.93 -7.41 -1.13
CA LYS A 164 -7.30 -6.90 -1.38
C LYS A 164 -7.44 -5.72 -2.35
N GLY A 165 -6.33 -5.18 -2.85
CA GLY A 165 -6.32 -4.25 -3.98
C GLY A 165 -5.94 -4.94 -5.29
N THR A 166 -5.86 -4.15 -6.35
CA THR A 166 -5.28 -4.55 -7.64
C THR A 166 -4.07 -3.67 -7.92
N ILE A 167 -2.86 -4.24 -7.92
CA ILE A 167 -1.66 -3.50 -8.31
C ILE A 167 -1.55 -3.49 -9.83
N ALA A 168 -1.44 -2.31 -10.45
CA ALA A 168 -1.23 -2.15 -11.88
C ALA A 168 0.09 -1.43 -12.20
N GLY A 169 0.83 -1.93 -13.18
CA GLY A 169 2.12 -1.36 -13.59
C GLY A 169 2.89 -2.26 -14.56
N THR A 170 3.99 -1.82 -15.14
CA THR A 170 4.81 -0.68 -14.71
C THR A 170 5.21 0.21 -15.88
N THR A 171 5.58 1.45 -15.58
CA THR A 171 6.35 2.29 -16.50
C THR A 171 7.83 1.94 -16.48
N ASP A 172 8.58 2.46 -17.46
CA ASP A 172 10.03 2.32 -17.58
C ASP A 172 10.60 3.55 -18.27
N LEU A 173 11.17 4.48 -17.49
CA LEU A 173 11.71 5.75 -17.97
C LEU A 173 13.11 6.01 -17.39
N PRO A 174 14.11 6.42 -18.20
CA PRO A 174 15.41 6.85 -17.69
C PRO A 174 15.26 7.91 -16.61
N CYS A 175 16.00 7.78 -15.51
CA CYS A 175 15.87 8.69 -14.37
C CYS A 175 17.21 9.03 -13.72
N GLN A 176 17.21 9.98 -12.80
CA GLN A 176 18.35 10.21 -11.91
C GLN A 176 18.19 9.41 -10.63
N VAL A 177 19.29 8.91 -10.08
CA VAL A 177 19.27 8.18 -8.81
C VAL A 177 18.90 9.14 -7.68
N THR A 178 17.89 8.77 -6.89
CA THR A 178 17.43 9.53 -5.73
C THR A 178 16.93 8.57 -4.66
N HIS A 179 17.03 8.97 -3.39
CA HIS A 179 16.44 8.21 -2.28
C HIS A 179 14.91 8.33 -2.23
N ASN A 180 14.36 9.30 -2.96
CA ASN A 180 12.96 9.72 -2.88
C ASN A 180 12.34 9.76 -4.29
N PRO A 181 12.28 8.65 -5.04
CA PRO A 181 11.61 8.61 -6.32
C PRO A 181 10.11 8.85 -6.14
N LYS A 182 9.49 9.57 -7.07
CA LYS A 182 8.09 9.99 -7.00
C LYS A 182 7.36 9.60 -8.28
N PRO A 183 6.11 9.14 -8.21
CA PRO A 183 5.30 8.94 -9.41
C PRO A 183 4.93 10.29 -10.03
N THR A 184 4.71 10.29 -11.34
CA THR A 184 4.18 11.45 -12.07
C THR A 184 2.74 11.20 -12.50
N GLU A 185 1.95 12.27 -12.68
CA GLU A 185 0.56 12.14 -13.15
C GLU A 185 0.49 11.53 -14.55
N ASP A 186 1.44 11.85 -15.43
CA ASP A 186 1.50 11.30 -16.78
C ASP A 186 1.70 9.78 -16.77
N GLU A 187 2.56 9.26 -15.88
CA GLU A 187 2.76 7.82 -15.72
C GLU A 187 1.53 7.11 -15.12
N ILE A 188 0.82 7.76 -14.20
CA ILE A 188 -0.43 7.24 -13.62
C ILE A 188 -1.52 7.16 -14.70
N LEU A 189 -1.72 8.23 -15.46
CA LEU A 189 -2.71 8.30 -16.54
C LEU A 189 -2.39 7.31 -17.66
N PHE A 190 -1.11 7.10 -17.96
CA PHE A 190 -0.68 6.06 -18.89
C PHE A 190 -1.15 4.68 -18.42
N ILE A 191 -0.86 4.29 -17.17
CA ILE A 191 -1.27 2.99 -16.64
C ILE A 191 -2.80 2.82 -16.69
N LEU A 192 -3.56 3.85 -16.26
CA LEU A 192 -5.02 3.82 -16.32
C LEU A 192 -5.55 3.66 -17.75
N THR A 193 -4.91 4.33 -18.72
CA THR A 193 -5.29 4.23 -20.14
C THR A 193 -5.07 2.82 -20.68
N GLU A 194 -3.94 2.19 -20.36
CA GLU A 194 -3.66 0.82 -20.77
C GLU A 194 -4.62 -0.18 -20.11
N VAL A 195 -4.88 -0.05 -18.80
CA VAL A 195 -5.86 -0.89 -18.08
C VAL A 195 -7.24 -0.78 -18.74
N LYS A 196 -7.69 0.43 -19.08
CA LYS A 196 -9.00 0.68 -19.73
C LYS A 196 -9.17 -0.09 -21.04
N ASN A 197 -8.10 -0.33 -21.79
CA ASN A 197 -8.19 -1.02 -23.08
C ASN A 197 -8.61 -2.49 -22.94
N TYR A 198 -8.41 -3.09 -21.78
CA TYR A 198 -8.74 -4.50 -21.50
C TYR A 198 -10.12 -4.69 -20.86
N LEU A 199 -10.69 -3.63 -20.31
CA LEU A 199 -11.95 -3.70 -19.59
C LEU A 199 -13.14 -3.40 -20.49
N ASN A 200 -14.29 -3.97 -20.12
CA ASN A 200 -15.57 -3.71 -20.74
C ASN A 200 -15.90 -2.21 -20.63
N PRO A 201 -16.44 -1.57 -21.68
CA PRO A 201 -16.87 -0.17 -21.64
C PRO A 201 -17.76 0.24 -20.46
N ASP A 202 -18.53 -0.70 -19.88
CA ASP A 202 -19.38 -0.45 -18.70
C ASP A 202 -18.56 -0.30 -17.40
N VAL A 203 -17.29 -0.70 -17.41
CA VAL A 203 -16.34 -0.52 -16.29
C VAL A 203 -15.57 0.76 -16.52
N GLU A 204 -15.97 1.81 -15.82
CA GLU A 204 -15.32 3.11 -15.92
C GLU A 204 -14.00 3.12 -15.14
N VAL A 205 -12.88 3.17 -15.86
CA VAL A 205 -11.56 3.37 -15.26
C VAL A 205 -11.36 4.84 -14.90
N ARG A 206 -11.42 5.15 -13.61
CA ARG A 206 -11.34 6.52 -13.11
C ARG A 206 -9.99 6.79 -12.46
N ARG A 207 -9.58 8.06 -12.54
CA ARG A 207 -8.40 8.54 -11.83
C ARG A 207 -8.59 8.55 -10.30
N GLY A 208 -9.82 8.73 -9.83
CA GLY A 208 -10.21 8.68 -8.42
C GLY A 208 -10.03 7.30 -7.77
N ASP A 209 -10.02 6.24 -8.58
CA ASP A 209 -9.84 4.86 -8.12
C ASP A 209 -8.37 4.54 -7.77
N VAL A 210 -7.42 5.46 -7.98
CA VAL A 210 -6.02 5.25 -7.61
C VAL A 210 -5.85 5.48 -6.10
N LEU A 211 -5.77 4.38 -5.35
CA LEU A 211 -5.63 4.37 -3.89
C LEU A 211 -4.23 4.81 -3.44
N SER A 212 -3.22 4.51 -4.23
CA SER A 212 -1.83 4.93 -4.04
C SER A 212 -1.08 4.85 -5.36
N ALA A 213 0.05 5.55 -5.45
CA ALA A 213 1.00 5.40 -6.55
C ALA A 213 2.42 5.55 -6.02
N TRP A 214 3.37 4.75 -6.51
CA TRP A 214 4.78 4.88 -6.10
C TRP A 214 5.71 4.61 -7.26
N SER A 215 6.94 5.12 -7.14
CA SER A 215 8.03 4.84 -8.08
C SER A 215 9.14 4.05 -7.39
N GLY A 216 9.75 3.13 -8.14
CA GLY A 216 11.00 2.47 -7.78
C GLY A 216 12.05 2.65 -8.87
N ILE A 217 13.33 2.63 -8.50
CA ILE A 217 14.45 2.74 -9.45
C ILE A 217 15.05 1.35 -9.69
N ARG A 218 15.02 0.92 -10.95
CA ARG A 218 15.69 -0.30 -11.43
C ARG A 218 17.17 -0.02 -11.65
N PRO A 219 18.08 -0.79 -11.03
CA PRO A 219 19.51 -0.67 -11.25
C PRO A 219 19.93 -1.45 -12.50
N LEU A 220 19.49 -1.04 -13.70
CA LEU A 220 20.00 -1.67 -14.92
C LEU A 220 21.51 -1.41 -15.03
N VAL A 221 22.26 -2.32 -15.62
CA VAL A 221 23.73 -2.23 -15.64
C VAL A 221 24.30 -2.44 -17.03
N SER A 222 25.30 -1.65 -17.39
CA SER A 222 26.22 -1.93 -18.48
C SER A 222 27.36 -2.81 -17.96
N ASP A 223 27.85 -3.75 -18.78
CA ASP A 223 28.93 -4.65 -18.40
C ASP A 223 30.30 -3.96 -18.55
N PRO A 224 31.02 -3.64 -17.45
CA PRO A 224 32.33 -3.00 -17.53
C PRO A 224 33.42 -3.92 -18.10
N ASN A 225 33.17 -5.23 -18.18
CA ASN A 225 34.14 -6.21 -18.70
C ASN A 225 34.06 -6.37 -20.22
N LYS A 226 33.10 -5.72 -20.88
CA LYS A 226 32.95 -5.76 -22.35
C LYS A 226 33.27 -4.40 -22.97
N PRO A 227 33.92 -4.35 -24.15
CA PRO A 227 34.19 -3.09 -24.85
C PRO A 227 32.91 -2.37 -25.29
N ASP A 228 31.83 -3.13 -25.51
CA ASP A 228 30.56 -2.61 -26.02
C ASP A 228 29.64 -2.15 -24.88
N THR A 229 29.87 -0.91 -24.46
CA THR A 229 29.15 -0.22 -23.38
C THR A 229 27.66 0.03 -23.63
N GLN A 230 27.12 -0.30 -24.82
CA GLN A 230 25.70 -0.09 -25.15
C GLN A 230 24.79 -1.29 -24.91
N SER A 231 25.34 -2.49 -24.74
CA SER A 231 24.52 -3.67 -24.41
C SER A 231 24.28 -3.73 -22.91
N LEU A 232 23.08 -3.33 -22.47
CA LEU A 232 22.64 -3.54 -21.08
C LEU A 232 22.77 -5.02 -20.75
N ALA A 233 23.50 -5.34 -19.68
CA ALA A 233 23.56 -6.70 -19.18
C ALA A 233 22.16 -7.08 -18.69
N ARG A 234 21.57 -8.11 -19.31
CA ARG A 234 20.26 -8.63 -18.90
C ARG A 234 20.31 -9.35 -17.54
N ASN A 235 21.51 -9.62 -17.03
CA ASN A 235 21.80 -10.31 -15.77
C ASN A 235 22.53 -9.38 -14.79
N HIS A 236 22.78 -9.86 -13.57
CA HIS A 236 23.67 -9.18 -12.63
C HIS A 236 25.14 -9.29 -13.04
N ILE A 237 25.97 -8.43 -12.45
CA ILE A 237 27.43 -8.45 -12.57
C ILE A 237 28.07 -8.49 -11.19
N VAL A 238 29.15 -9.26 -11.05
CA VAL A 238 30.03 -9.24 -9.89
C VAL A 238 31.41 -8.75 -10.35
N HIS A 239 31.90 -7.68 -9.74
CA HIS A 239 33.18 -7.07 -10.11
C HIS A 239 34.00 -6.74 -8.87
N THR A 240 35.27 -7.13 -8.87
CA THR A 240 36.22 -6.82 -7.79
C THR A 240 37.21 -5.76 -8.24
N SER A 241 37.27 -4.63 -7.54
CA SER A 241 38.20 -3.54 -7.86
C SER A 241 39.66 -3.89 -7.46
N PRO A 242 40.67 -3.18 -8.01
CA PRO A 242 42.07 -3.37 -7.61
C PRO A 242 42.32 -3.18 -6.11
N SER A 243 41.52 -2.36 -5.41
CA SER A 243 41.61 -2.15 -3.97
C SER A 243 40.93 -3.27 -3.15
N GLY A 244 40.18 -4.16 -3.80
CA GLY A 244 39.45 -5.27 -3.18
C GLY A 244 37.98 -4.99 -2.89
N LEU A 245 37.37 -3.96 -3.49
CA LEU A 245 35.92 -3.73 -3.38
C LEU A 245 35.17 -4.75 -4.24
N VAL A 246 34.37 -5.62 -3.62
CA VAL A 246 33.47 -6.52 -4.37
C VAL A 246 32.16 -5.78 -4.60
N THR A 247 31.73 -5.67 -5.85
CA THR A 247 30.48 -5.00 -6.22
C THR A 247 29.54 -5.97 -6.89
N ILE A 248 28.30 -6.04 -6.41
CA ILE A 248 27.17 -6.71 -7.07
C ILE A 248 26.20 -5.64 -7.59
N ALA A 249 25.92 -5.67 -8.89
CA ALA A 249 25.06 -4.69 -9.54
C ALA A 249 24.12 -5.35 -10.54
N GLY A 250 22.95 -4.77 -10.75
CA GLY A 250 21.90 -5.37 -11.59
C GLY A 250 21.18 -6.53 -10.91
N GLY A 251 20.67 -7.44 -11.73
CA GLY A 251 19.91 -8.60 -11.28
C GLY A 251 18.45 -8.33 -10.96
N LYS A 252 17.78 -9.34 -10.44
CA LYS A 252 16.36 -9.33 -10.09
C LYS A 252 16.16 -9.90 -8.70
N TRP A 253 15.05 -9.52 -8.06
CA TRP A 253 14.68 -10.12 -6.79
C TRP A 253 14.55 -11.64 -6.91
N THR A 254 13.97 -12.17 -7.98
CA THR A 254 13.78 -13.62 -8.18
C THR A 254 15.09 -14.42 -8.18
N THR A 255 16.23 -13.78 -8.48
CA THR A 255 17.55 -14.43 -8.53
C THR A 255 18.46 -14.08 -7.35
N TYR A 256 17.95 -13.34 -6.34
CA TYR A 256 18.77 -12.77 -5.27
C TYR A 256 19.67 -13.79 -4.55
N ARG A 257 19.16 -15.01 -4.30
CA ARG A 257 19.92 -16.06 -3.59
C ARG A 257 21.12 -16.54 -4.39
N ALA A 258 20.95 -16.75 -5.69
CA ALA A 258 22.04 -17.16 -6.59
C ALA A 258 23.08 -16.03 -6.71
N MET A 259 22.60 -14.79 -6.88
CA MET A 259 23.45 -13.59 -6.89
C MET A 259 24.28 -13.48 -5.60
N ALA A 260 23.66 -13.72 -4.45
CA ALA A 260 24.34 -13.68 -3.15
C ALA A 260 25.41 -14.77 -3.04
N ALA A 261 25.14 -15.99 -3.51
CA ALA A 261 26.13 -17.07 -3.51
C ALA A 261 27.37 -16.69 -4.33
N GLU A 262 27.18 -16.25 -5.58
CA GLU A 262 28.28 -15.81 -6.46
C GLU A 262 29.06 -14.62 -5.87
N THR A 263 28.35 -13.67 -5.25
CA THR A 263 28.98 -12.50 -4.61
C THR A 263 29.85 -12.91 -3.41
N ILE A 264 29.40 -13.89 -2.63
CA ILE A 264 30.15 -14.39 -1.47
C ILE A 264 31.38 -15.19 -1.94
N ASP A 265 31.28 -15.97 -3.01
CA ASP A 265 32.43 -16.65 -3.62
C ASP A 265 33.50 -15.64 -4.06
N ALA A 266 33.09 -14.55 -4.73
CA ALA A 266 33.99 -13.45 -5.10
C ALA A 266 34.62 -12.76 -3.87
N ALA A 267 33.87 -12.59 -2.78
CA ALA A 267 34.37 -12.02 -1.53
C ALA A 267 35.38 -12.94 -0.83
N ILE A 268 35.15 -14.26 -0.87
CA ILE A 268 36.08 -15.26 -0.34
C ILE A 268 37.41 -15.19 -1.08
N GLU A 269 37.38 -15.13 -2.42
CA GLU A 269 38.57 -15.01 -3.25
C GLU A 269 39.29 -13.68 -3.02
N ALA A 270 38.57 -12.56 -3.10
CA ALA A 270 39.14 -11.21 -3.01
C ALA A 270 39.86 -10.94 -1.69
N ALA A 271 39.39 -11.52 -0.59
CA ALA A 271 39.96 -11.32 0.75
C ALA A 271 40.65 -12.56 1.32
N ASN A 272 40.84 -13.61 0.52
CA ASN A 272 41.44 -14.90 0.93
C ASN A 272 40.82 -15.44 2.24
N LEU A 273 39.49 -15.42 2.32
CA LEU A 273 38.74 -15.89 3.48
C LEU A 273 38.74 -17.42 3.52
N LYS A 274 38.60 -17.97 4.73
CA LYS A 274 38.54 -19.42 4.96
C LYS A 274 37.17 -19.77 5.54
N PRO A 275 36.15 -19.97 4.69
CA PRO A 275 34.83 -20.33 5.18
C PRO A 275 34.83 -21.75 5.77
N ILE A 276 33.91 -22.00 6.69
CA ILE A 276 33.73 -23.33 7.30
C ILE A 276 33.20 -24.33 6.27
N PHE A 277 32.27 -23.88 5.42
CA PHE A 277 31.69 -24.65 4.33
C PHE A 277 32.20 -24.13 2.98
N LYS A 278 32.51 -25.05 2.07
CA LYS A 278 32.97 -24.68 0.72
C LYS A 278 31.82 -24.20 -0.18
N GLU A 279 30.63 -24.77 0.00
CA GLU A 279 29.45 -24.46 -0.80
C GLU A 279 28.42 -23.68 0.01
N SER A 280 27.61 -22.87 -0.68
CA SER A 280 26.52 -22.11 -0.06
C SER A 280 25.48 -23.04 0.56
N GLN A 281 25.17 -22.81 1.83
CA GLN A 281 24.17 -23.58 2.58
C GLN A 281 22.77 -22.96 2.51
N THR A 282 22.54 -22.03 1.56
CA THR A 282 21.30 -21.24 1.49
C THR A 282 20.17 -21.92 0.72
N ASP A 283 20.46 -22.97 -0.05
CA ASP A 283 19.43 -23.70 -0.78
C ASP A 283 18.60 -24.57 0.18
N GLY A 284 17.28 -24.44 0.13
CA GLY A 284 16.37 -25.04 1.10
C GLY A 284 16.44 -24.46 2.52
N PHE A 285 17.23 -23.40 2.74
CA PHE A 285 17.34 -22.77 4.06
C PHE A 285 16.07 -21.99 4.41
N LEU A 286 15.41 -22.37 5.50
CA LEU A 286 14.21 -21.68 5.98
C LEU A 286 14.57 -20.39 6.68
N ILE A 287 14.00 -19.28 6.22
CA ILE A 287 14.14 -17.97 6.86
C ILE A 287 13.13 -17.81 8.02
N GLU A 288 13.35 -16.79 8.83
CA GLU A 288 12.44 -16.40 9.91
C GLU A 288 10.99 -16.25 9.41
N GLY A 289 10.02 -16.78 10.18
CA GLY A 289 8.62 -16.86 9.76
C GLY A 289 8.25 -18.20 9.09
N ALA A 290 9.19 -18.90 8.45
CA ALA A 290 8.86 -20.07 7.65
C ALA A 290 8.69 -21.38 8.45
N HIS A 291 9.14 -21.42 9.71
CA HIS A 291 9.30 -22.68 10.44
C HIS A 291 7.96 -23.20 11.00
N GLY A 292 7.35 -24.17 10.33
CA GLY A 292 6.07 -24.73 10.77
C GLY A 292 4.84 -23.96 10.28
N TRP A 293 4.99 -23.13 9.24
CA TRP A 293 3.87 -22.55 8.52
C TRP A 293 2.96 -23.63 7.95
N THR A 294 1.65 -23.43 8.03
CA THR A 294 0.65 -24.24 7.32
C THR A 294 -0.47 -23.36 6.76
N PRO A 295 -1.16 -23.78 5.68
CA PRO A 295 -2.32 -23.05 5.16
C PRO A 295 -3.46 -22.87 6.16
N THR A 296 -3.54 -23.73 7.19
CA THR A 296 -4.58 -23.74 8.21
C THR A 296 -4.16 -23.06 9.52
N MET A 297 -2.95 -22.51 9.59
CA MET A 297 -2.40 -21.87 10.80
C MET A 297 -3.30 -20.77 11.36
N TYR A 298 -3.96 -20.01 10.49
CA TYR A 298 -4.88 -18.95 10.89
C TYR A 298 -6.03 -19.45 11.77
N ILE A 299 -6.46 -20.71 11.62
CA ILE A 299 -7.54 -21.30 12.44
C ILE A 299 -7.13 -21.31 13.91
N ARG A 300 -5.88 -21.63 14.23
CA ARG A 300 -5.38 -21.59 15.61
C ARG A 300 -5.26 -20.17 16.14
N LEU A 301 -4.87 -19.21 15.30
CA LEU A 301 -4.88 -17.80 15.68
C LEU A 301 -6.29 -17.33 16.06
N VAL A 302 -7.31 -17.75 15.32
CA VAL A 302 -8.72 -17.48 15.66
C VAL A 302 -9.12 -18.18 16.96
N GLN A 303 -8.87 -19.49 17.08
CA GLN A 303 -9.34 -20.32 18.21
C GLN A 303 -8.63 -20.02 19.52
N ASP A 304 -7.31 -19.82 19.50
CA ASP A 304 -6.50 -19.69 20.70
C ASP A 304 -6.49 -18.25 21.23
N PHE A 305 -6.67 -17.26 20.36
CA PHE A 305 -6.54 -15.83 20.71
C PHE A 305 -7.85 -15.05 20.57
N GLY A 306 -8.83 -15.56 19.84
CA GLY A 306 -10.06 -14.83 19.53
C GLY A 306 -9.84 -13.67 18.55
N LEU A 307 -8.92 -13.84 17.59
CA LEU A 307 -8.71 -12.89 16.50
C LEU A 307 -9.79 -13.01 15.43
N GLU A 308 -10.13 -11.89 14.79
CA GLU A 308 -10.95 -11.88 13.58
C GLU A 308 -10.29 -12.72 12.48
N MET A 309 -11.09 -13.44 11.69
CA MET A 309 -10.59 -14.36 10.67
C MET A 309 -9.65 -13.68 9.67
N GLU A 310 -10.00 -12.50 9.18
CA GLU A 310 -9.18 -11.76 8.23
C GLU A 310 -7.82 -11.39 8.82
N VAL A 311 -7.81 -10.86 10.05
CA VAL A 311 -6.57 -10.53 10.78
C VAL A 311 -5.73 -11.78 10.98
N ALA A 312 -6.33 -12.90 11.38
CA ALA A 312 -5.62 -14.16 11.57
C ALA A 312 -4.99 -14.68 10.25
N GLN A 313 -5.70 -14.58 9.13
CA GLN A 313 -5.19 -14.96 7.81
C GLN A 313 -4.05 -14.05 7.37
N HIS A 314 -4.20 -12.74 7.58
CA HIS A 314 -3.16 -11.75 7.34
C HIS A 314 -1.89 -12.07 8.14
N LEU A 315 -2.01 -12.23 9.46
CA LEU A 315 -0.87 -12.53 10.32
C LEU A 315 -0.18 -13.83 9.91
N ALA A 316 -0.94 -14.89 9.62
CA ALA A 316 -0.38 -16.17 9.17
C ALA A 316 0.36 -16.06 7.82
N LYS A 317 -0.10 -15.21 6.90
CA LYS A 317 0.56 -14.97 5.61
C LYS A 317 1.82 -14.09 5.75
N SER A 318 1.77 -13.04 6.58
CA SER A 318 2.85 -12.06 6.69
C SER A 318 3.97 -12.46 7.66
N TYR A 319 3.63 -13.14 8.76
CA TYR A 319 4.57 -13.47 9.83
C TYR A 319 4.86 -14.97 9.95
N GLY A 320 4.07 -15.79 9.26
CA GLY A 320 4.14 -17.25 9.37
C GLY A 320 4.13 -17.73 10.81
N ASP A 321 5.12 -18.52 11.20
CA ASP A 321 5.25 -19.08 12.55
C ASP A 321 5.40 -18.01 13.66
N ARG A 322 5.80 -16.78 13.30
CA ARG A 322 5.88 -15.64 14.23
C ARG A 322 4.52 -15.02 14.50
N ALA A 323 3.47 -15.35 13.73
CA ALA A 323 2.13 -14.79 13.91
C ALA A 323 1.59 -14.98 15.34
N PHE A 324 1.91 -16.11 15.99
CA PHE A 324 1.55 -16.36 17.39
C PHE A 324 2.24 -15.40 18.36
N ALA A 325 3.49 -15.02 18.09
CA ALA A 325 4.20 -14.04 18.90
C ALA A 325 3.58 -12.65 18.72
N VAL A 326 3.18 -12.29 17.49
CA VAL A 326 2.45 -11.06 17.20
C VAL A 326 1.12 -11.05 17.95
N ALA A 327 0.28 -12.08 17.79
CA ALA A 327 -1.03 -12.19 18.44
C ALA A 327 -0.97 -12.01 19.96
N LYS A 328 0.08 -12.53 20.63
CA LYS A 328 0.29 -12.37 22.08
C LYS A 328 0.47 -10.92 22.55
N MET A 329 0.84 -10.01 21.67
CA MET A 329 1.01 -8.58 22.00
C MET A 329 -0.23 -7.74 21.65
N ALA A 330 -1.29 -8.36 21.13
CA ALA A 330 -2.49 -7.65 20.77
C ALA A 330 -3.28 -7.21 22.00
N SER A 331 -3.74 -5.97 21.97
CA SER A 331 -4.61 -5.44 23.03
C SER A 331 -5.99 -6.08 22.98
N MET A 332 -6.61 -6.23 24.15
CA MET A 332 -8.03 -6.56 24.27
C MET A 332 -8.88 -5.49 23.57
N THR A 333 -9.82 -5.90 22.74
CA THR A 333 -10.72 -4.96 22.03
C THR A 333 -11.79 -4.38 22.97
N GLY A 334 -12.14 -5.11 24.04
CA GLY A 334 -13.30 -4.84 24.89
C GLY A 334 -14.62 -5.35 24.30
N LYS A 335 -14.57 -6.07 23.17
CA LYS A 335 -15.74 -6.66 22.51
C LYS A 335 -15.89 -8.15 22.87
N ARG A 336 -17.07 -8.70 22.63
CA ARG A 336 -17.28 -10.16 22.68
C ARG A 336 -16.49 -10.87 21.59
N TRP A 337 -16.44 -10.26 20.41
CA TRP A 337 -15.67 -10.70 19.26
C TRP A 337 -15.29 -9.50 18.38
N PRO A 338 -14.09 -9.48 17.76
CA PRO A 338 -12.92 -10.26 18.15
C PRO A 338 -12.47 -9.89 19.57
N ILE A 339 -11.87 -10.83 20.31
CA ILE A 339 -11.46 -10.65 21.72
C ILE A 339 -10.24 -9.74 21.82
N ILE A 340 -9.26 -9.94 20.95
CA ILE A 340 -8.02 -9.16 20.87
C ILE A 340 -7.78 -8.66 19.44
N GLY A 341 -6.84 -7.73 19.29
CA GLY A 341 -6.43 -7.20 17.98
C GLY A 341 -7.24 -5.98 17.60
N LYS A 342 -6.84 -4.81 18.12
CA LYS A 342 -7.46 -3.55 17.72
C LYS A 342 -6.91 -3.16 16.36
N LYS A 343 -7.78 -3.16 15.34
CA LYS A 343 -7.43 -2.66 14.01
C LYS A 343 -6.98 -1.20 14.10
N VAL A 344 -5.91 -0.88 13.40
CA VAL A 344 -5.36 0.48 13.29
C VAL A 344 -6.19 1.31 12.32
N HIS A 345 -6.72 0.68 11.28
CA HIS A 345 -7.69 1.23 10.34
C HIS A 345 -8.81 0.20 10.13
N PRO A 346 -10.10 0.59 10.14
CA PRO A 346 -11.22 -0.36 10.10
C PRO A 346 -11.21 -1.26 8.85
N GLU A 347 -10.75 -0.74 7.72
CA GLU A 347 -10.79 -1.44 6.42
C GLU A 347 -9.61 -2.39 6.18
N PHE A 348 -8.56 -2.32 7.00
CA PHE A 348 -7.36 -3.12 6.80
C PHE A 348 -7.11 -4.07 7.99
N PRO A 349 -6.54 -5.26 7.75
CA PRO A 349 -6.34 -6.26 8.80
C PRO A 349 -5.17 -5.94 9.76
N TYR A 350 -4.62 -4.72 9.69
CA TYR A 350 -3.48 -4.32 10.51
C TYR A 350 -3.89 -4.00 11.94
N ILE A 351 -3.25 -4.64 12.92
CA ILE A 351 -3.56 -4.45 14.34
C ILE A 351 -2.43 -3.77 15.13
N ASP A 352 -2.77 -3.24 16.30
CA ASP A 352 -1.86 -2.61 17.24
C ASP A 352 -0.62 -3.48 17.57
N ALA A 353 -0.80 -4.80 17.66
CA ALA A 353 0.29 -5.74 17.90
C ALA A 353 1.39 -5.72 16.83
N GLU A 354 1.03 -5.51 15.56
CA GLU A 354 1.99 -5.50 14.46
C GLU A 354 2.92 -4.29 14.54
N ILE A 355 2.43 -3.17 15.10
CA ILE A 355 3.26 -1.98 15.33
C ILE A 355 4.29 -2.27 16.42
N ARG A 356 3.85 -2.87 17.54
CA ARG A 356 4.74 -3.27 18.64
C ARG A 356 5.77 -4.30 18.18
N TYR A 357 5.34 -5.28 17.40
CA TYR A 357 6.24 -6.27 16.82
C TYR A 357 7.19 -5.64 15.80
N GLY A 358 6.72 -4.74 14.94
CA GLY A 358 7.52 -4.09 13.92
C GLY A 358 8.65 -3.25 14.52
N VAL A 359 8.45 -2.64 15.70
CA VAL A 359 9.52 -1.99 16.48
C VAL A 359 10.58 -3.02 16.92
N ARG A 360 10.18 -4.21 17.35
CA ARG A 360 11.10 -5.33 17.66
C ARG A 360 11.78 -5.89 16.40
N GLU A 361 11.18 -5.71 15.23
CA GLU A 361 11.80 -5.92 13.92
C GLU A 361 12.57 -4.67 13.42
N TYR A 362 13.11 -3.86 14.34
CA TYR A 362 13.96 -2.70 14.07
C TYR A 362 13.31 -1.61 13.21
N ALA A 363 11.99 -1.41 13.29
CA ALA A 363 11.36 -0.20 12.76
C ALA A 363 11.70 0.99 13.67
N CYS A 364 12.40 2.00 13.12
CA CYS A 364 12.88 3.16 13.88
C CYS A 364 12.14 4.46 13.52
N THR A 365 11.34 4.46 12.46
CA THR A 365 10.61 5.64 11.97
C THR A 365 9.18 5.27 11.61
N ALA A 366 8.27 6.25 11.63
CA ALA A 366 6.89 6.03 11.20
C ALA A 366 6.81 5.50 9.75
N THR A 367 7.68 6.00 8.86
CA THR A 367 7.79 5.52 7.48
C THR A 367 8.19 4.05 7.39
N ASP A 368 9.08 3.56 8.28
CA ASP A 368 9.40 2.11 8.33
C ASP A 368 8.15 1.28 8.61
N MET A 369 7.29 1.78 9.51
CA MET A 369 6.07 1.09 9.90
C MET A 369 5.04 1.07 8.77
N ILE A 370 4.58 2.25 8.31
CA ILE A 370 3.48 2.36 7.33
C ILE A 370 3.84 1.79 5.95
N ALA A 371 5.12 1.86 5.55
CA ALA A 371 5.54 1.49 4.21
C ALA A 371 6.12 0.08 4.14
N ARG A 372 6.90 -0.35 5.15
CA ARG A 372 7.70 -1.58 5.08
C ARG A 372 7.25 -2.69 6.03
N ARG A 373 6.58 -2.37 7.14
CA ARG A 373 6.02 -3.39 8.05
C ARG A 373 4.56 -3.69 7.72
N LEU A 374 3.75 -2.66 7.59
CA LEU A 374 2.31 -2.78 7.35
C LEU A 374 1.94 -2.68 5.88
N ARG A 375 2.80 -2.17 4.99
CA ARG A 375 2.47 -1.89 3.57
C ARG A 375 1.29 -0.93 3.33
N LEU A 376 0.61 -0.42 4.37
CA LEU A 376 -0.58 0.42 4.28
C LEU A 376 -0.39 1.63 3.35
N ALA A 377 0.78 2.27 3.39
CA ALA A 377 1.11 3.39 2.51
C ALA A 377 1.07 3.05 1.01
N PHE A 378 1.35 1.78 0.67
CA PHE A 378 1.26 1.27 -0.69
C PHE A 378 -0.14 0.78 -1.05
N LEU A 379 -1.00 0.44 -0.08
CA LEU A 379 -2.34 -0.06 -0.37
C LEU A 379 -3.35 1.07 -0.52
N ASN A 380 -3.31 2.02 0.41
CA ASN A 380 -4.16 3.21 0.36
C ASN A 380 -3.46 4.35 1.13
N VAL A 381 -3.11 5.40 0.39
CA VAL A 381 -2.35 6.54 0.93
C VAL A 381 -3.16 7.38 1.92
N GLN A 382 -4.49 7.42 1.77
CA GLN A 382 -5.39 8.14 2.67
C GLN A 382 -5.60 7.35 3.96
N ALA A 383 -5.90 6.06 3.87
CA ALA A 383 -6.00 5.20 5.04
C ALA A 383 -4.69 5.18 5.86
N ALA A 384 -3.54 5.23 5.18
CA ALA A 384 -2.24 5.37 5.83
C ALA A 384 -2.10 6.71 6.58
N ALA A 385 -2.59 7.82 6.00
CA ALA A 385 -2.57 9.13 6.64
C ALA A 385 -3.49 9.19 7.86
N GLU A 386 -4.65 8.54 7.81
CA GLU A 386 -5.61 8.46 8.91
C GLU A 386 -5.12 7.59 10.06
N ALA A 387 -4.48 6.46 9.73
CA ALA A 387 -3.86 5.55 10.69
C ALA A 387 -2.61 6.14 11.35
N LEU A 388 -1.93 7.10 10.70
CA LEU A 388 -0.61 7.59 11.09
C LEU A 388 -0.52 8.11 12.53
N PRO A 389 -1.46 8.92 13.06
CA PRO A 389 -1.39 9.37 14.45
C PRO A 389 -1.40 8.21 15.45
N ALA A 390 -2.30 7.25 15.28
CA ALA A 390 -2.40 6.07 16.15
C ALA A 390 -1.16 5.19 16.07
N ILE A 391 -0.58 5.03 14.87
CA ILE A 391 0.67 4.30 14.67
C ILE A 391 1.82 4.99 15.42
N VAL A 392 1.94 6.31 15.28
CA VAL A 392 3.00 7.09 15.96
C VAL A 392 2.83 7.06 17.46
N ASP A 393 1.60 7.07 17.99
CA ASP A 393 1.34 6.94 19.42
C ASP A 393 1.86 5.60 19.96
N ILE A 394 1.54 4.49 19.29
CA ILE A 394 2.02 3.16 19.70
C ILE A 394 3.55 3.05 19.56
N MET A 395 4.13 3.56 18.47
CA MET A 395 5.58 3.59 18.32
C MET A 395 6.26 4.44 19.39
N ALA A 396 5.64 5.56 19.80
CA ALA A 396 6.17 6.43 20.83
C ALA A 396 6.22 5.75 22.20
N GLU A 397 5.23 4.90 22.51
CA GLU A 397 5.26 4.06 23.71
C GLU A 397 6.44 3.08 23.70
N GLU A 398 6.66 2.38 22.58
CA GLU A 398 7.73 1.36 22.47
C GLU A 398 9.13 1.98 22.41
N LEU A 399 9.28 3.13 21.75
CA LEU A 399 10.57 3.79 21.51
C LEU A 399 10.86 4.94 22.48
N ASN A 400 9.94 5.22 23.42
CA ASN A 400 10.01 6.32 24.38
C ASN A 400 10.15 7.70 23.70
N TRP A 401 9.37 7.95 22.65
CA TRP A 401 9.36 9.26 21.96
C TRP A 401 8.63 10.32 22.78
N ASN A 402 9.19 11.52 22.82
CA ASN A 402 8.51 12.69 23.35
C ASN A 402 7.59 13.33 22.28
N ASP A 403 6.76 14.30 22.68
CA ASP A 403 5.82 14.98 21.78
C ASP A 403 6.48 15.69 20.59
N THR A 404 7.71 16.19 20.77
CA THR A 404 8.48 16.81 19.69
C THR A 404 8.84 15.78 18.63
N GLU A 405 9.30 14.60 19.04
CA GLU A 405 9.64 13.50 18.15
C GLU A 405 8.40 12.92 17.47
N LYS A 406 7.28 12.77 18.20
CA LYS A 406 6.00 12.36 17.61
C LYS A 406 5.58 13.30 16.47
N LYS A 407 5.61 14.61 16.70
CA LYS A 407 5.30 15.62 15.68
C LYS A 407 6.27 15.54 14.49
N ARG A 408 7.56 15.31 14.75
CA ARG A 408 8.57 15.15 13.69
C ARG A 408 8.28 13.93 12.83
N GLN A 409 7.95 12.80 13.43
CA GLN A 409 7.65 11.54 12.74
C GLN A 409 6.36 11.64 11.92
N ILE A 410 5.30 12.25 12.45
CA ILE A 410 4.06 12.54 11.70
C ILE A 410 4.36 13.41 10.49
N LYS A 411 5.16 14.48 10.66
CA LYS A 411 5.52 15.37 9.56
C LYS A 411 6.30 14.63 8.45
N ILE A 412 7.35 13.89 8.80
CA ILE A 412 8.19 13.17 7.84
C ILE A 412 7.38 12.10 7.10
N ALA A 413 6.58 11.31 7.83
CA ALA A 413 5.73 10.30 7.21
C ALA A 413 4.61 10.93 6.35
N GLY A 414 4.06 12.07 6.76
CA GLY A 414 3.12 12.84 5.95
C GLY A 414 3.73 13.38 4.66
N GLU A 415 4.97 13.88 4.71
CA GLU A 415 5.72 14.29 3.51
C GLU A 415 5.98 13.10 2.58
N PHE A 416 6.28 11.91 3.12
CA PHE A 416 6.43 10.68 2.35
C PHE A 416 5.14 10.25 1.65
N LEU A 417 4.01 10.29 2.36
CA LEU A 417 2.69 9.99 1.79
C LEU A 417 2.32 10.99 0.70
N ALA A 418 2.57 12.28 0.95
CA ALA A 418 2.31 13.38 0.04
C ALA A 418 3.03 13.20 -1.31
N ASN A 419 4.31 12.85 -1.26
CA ASN A 419 5.22 12.95 -2.39
C ASN A 419 5.52 11.61 -3.06
N GLU A 420 5.97 10.62 -2.29
CA GLU A 420 6.44 9.33 -2.82
C GLU A 420 5.30 8.35 -3.04
N MET A 421 4.20 8.46 -2.27
CA MET A 421 3.03 7.57 -2.37
C MET A 421 1.84 8.18 -3.15
N GLY A 422 2.06 9.30 -3.83
CA GLY A 422 1.13 9.85 -4.83
C GLY A 422 -0.05 10.67 -4.28
N GLN A 423 -0.13 10.97 -2.97
CA GLN A 423 -1.27 11.69 -2.40
C GLN A 423 -1.46 13.10 -2.97
N MET A 424 -0.39 13.88 -3.18
CA MET A 424 -0.51 15.21 -3.79
C MET A 424 -0.96 15.15 -5.24
N VAL A 425 -0.49 14.13 -5.96
CA VAL A 425 -0.82 13.89 -7.36
C VAL A 425 -2.31 13.52 -7.49
N ASN A 426 -2.80 12.69 -6.56
CA ASN A 426 -4.23 12.40 -6.42
C ASN A 426 -5.07 13.67 -6.15
N ARG A 427 -4.68 14.50 -5.17
CA ARG A 427 -5.39 15.74 -4.83
C ARG A 427 -5.48 16.71 -6.01
N ALA A 428 -4.36 16.97 -6.67
CA ALA A 428 -4.30 17.90 -7.81
C ALA A 428 -5.12 17.40 -9.03
N SER A 429 -5.33 16.08 -9.14
CA SER A 429 -6.14 15.49 -10.21
C SER A 429 -7.63 15.56 -9.90
N ARG A 430 -8.04 15.34 -8.64
CA ARG A 430 -9.41 15.53 -8.16
C ARG A 430 -9.94 16.94 -8.43
N ASP A 431 -9.11 17.96 -8.22
CA ASP A 431 -9.44 19.35 -8.52
C ASP A 431 -9.72 19.62 -10.02
N LYS A 432 -9.35 18.71 -10.93
CA LYS A 432 -9.46 18.87 -12.39
C LYS A 432 -10.63 18.09 -13.02
N ILE A 433 -11.35 17.27 -12.26
CA ILE A 433 -12.42 16.43 -12.82
C ILE A 433 -13.55 17.34 -13.34
N PRO A 434 -13.94 17.25 -14.62
CA PRO A 434 -14.98 18.10 -15.19
C PRO A 434 -16.34 17.72 -14.60
N ILE A 435 -16.83 18.56 -13.71
CA ILE A 435 -18.16 18.44 -13.12
C ILE A 435 -19.16 18.97 -14.15
N ASN A 436 -19.99 18.10 -14.73
CA ASN A 436 -21.00 18.48 -15.73
C ASN A 436 -22.30 18.99 -15.07
N LEU A 437 -22.14 19.97 -14.18
CA LEU A 437 -23.20 20.61 -13.42
C LEU A 437 -23.17 22.12 -13.71
N SER A 438 -24.35 22.76 -13.71
CA SER A 438 -24.43 24.22 -13.82
C SER A 438 -23.81 24.89 -12.59
N LYS A 439 -23.45 26.17 -12.70
CA LYS A 439 -22.89 26.91 -11.57
C LYS A 439 -23.83 26.96 -10.37
N GLU A 440 -25.14 27.03 -10.63
CA GLU A 440 -26.19 27.03 -9.62
C GLU A 440 -26.31 25.66 -8.93
N GLU A 441 -26.20 24.57 -9.69
CA GLU A 441 -26.21 23.20 -9.14
C GLU A 441 -24.97 22.91 -8.29
N ILE A 442 -23.79 23.33 -8.77
CA ILE A 442 -22.54 23.20 -8.01
C ILE A 442 -22.66 23.96 -6.69
N GLN A 443 -23.17 25.20 -6.70
CA GLN A 443 -23.39 25.95 -5.47
C GLN A 443 -24.38 25.27 -4.52
N THR A 444 -25.45 24.68 -5.06
CA THR A 444 -26.45 23.93 -4.28
C THR A 444 -25.82 22.71 -3.62
N TYR A 445 -25.05 21.91 -4.36
CA TYR A 445 -24.40 20.72 -3.80
C TYR A 445 -23.26 21.06 -2.85
N ILE A 446 -22.46 22.10 -3.12
CA ILE A 446 -21.47 22.60 -2.15
C ILE A 446 -22.15 23.02 -0.86
N LYS A 447 -23.30 23.72 -0.93
CA LYS A 447 -24.08 24.10 0.25
C LYS A 447 -24.55 22.87 1.03
N ARG A 448 -25.11 21.85 0.35
CA ARG A 448 -25.50 20.57 0.98
C ARG A 448 -24.33 19.89 1.68
N PHE A 449 -23.19 19.81 1.01
CA PHE A 449 -21.98 19.21 1.54
C PHE A 449 -21.49 19.95 2.80
N GLN A 450 -21.46 21.29 2.76
CA GLN A 450 -21.07 22.12 3.91
C GLN A 450 -22.04 22.05 5.09
N ILE A 451 -23.32 21.78 4.84
CA ILE A 451 -24.31 21.58 5.91
C ILE A 451 -24.00 20.29 6.68
N ILE A 452 -23.51 19.25 5.99
CA ILE A 452 -23.12 17.98 6.60
C ILE A 452 -21.73 18.09 7.26
N ASP A 453 -20.75 18.66 6.55
CA ASP A 453 -19.40 18.95 7.06
C ASP A 453 -19.38 20.24 7.92
N LYS A 454 -20.11 20.19 9.05
CA LYS A 454 -20.22 21.34 9.98
C LYS A 454 -18.87 21.84 10.51
N ASP A 455 -17.88 20.95 10.57
CA ASP A 455 -16.53 21.25 11.07
C ASP A 455 -15.60 21.80 9.97
N ARG A 456 -16.07 21.90 8.71
CA ARG A 456 -15.32 22.38 7.53
C ARG A 456 -14.00 21.65 7.31
N LYS A 457 -14.01 20.33 7.46
CA LYS A 457 -12.84 19.45 7.28
C LYS A 457 -12.50 19.24 5.81
N GLY A 458 -13.46 19.47 4.91
CA GLY A 458 -13.32 19.22 3.47
C GLY A 458 -13.75 17.81 3.05
N PHE A 459 -14.27 17.00 3.98
CA PHE A 459 -14.74 15.64 3.77
C PHE A 459 -15.85 15.30 4.76
N VAL A 460 -16.70 14.33 4.40
CA VAL A 460 -17.80 13.80 5.23
C VAL A 460 -17.46 12.40 5.70
N SER A 461 -17.31 12.23 7.01
CA SER A 461 -17.02 10.96 7.69
C SER A 461 -18.30 10.29 8.23
N ILE A 462 -18.20 9.02 8.67
CA ILE A 462 -19.26 8.31 9.41
C ILE A 462 -19.86 9.16 10.54
N ASN A 463 -19.01 9.90 11.27
CA ASN A 463 -19.45 10.70 12.40
C ASN A 463 -20.26 11.94 11.97
N ASP A 464 -20.03 12.46 10.76
CA ASP A 464 -20.80 13.57 10.21
C ASP A 464 -22.18 13.10 9.74
N ILE A 465 -22.23 11.94 9.07
CA ILE A 465 -23.49 11.26 8.69
C ILE A 465 -24.32 10.97 9.95
N ARG A 466 -23.70 10.43 11.00
CA ARG A 466 -24.37 10.17 12.29
C ARG A 466 -24.94 11.45 12.91
N ARG A 467 -24.18 12.55 12.89
CA ARG A 467 -24.63 13.85 13.41
C ARG A 467 -25.81 14.39 12.60
N SER A 468 -25.76 14.27 11.28
CA SER A 468 -26.82 14.68 10.34
C SER A 468 -28.13 13.92 10.60
N LEU A 469 -28.06 12.59 10.69
CA LEU A 469 -29.22 11.76 11.00
C LEU A 469 -29.82 12.10 12.38
N LYS A 470 -28.97 12.36 13.37
CA LYS A 470 -29.41 12.78 14.71
C LYS A 470 -30.11 14.14 14.71
N SER A 471 -29.68 15.10 13.88
CA SER A 471 -30.38 16.39 13.75
C SER A 471 -31.76 16.26 13.11
N MET A 472 -31.98 15.25 12.26
CA MET A 472 -33.28 14.97 11.63
C MET A 472 -34.23 14.15 12.52
N GLY A 473 -33.86 13.87 13.78
CA GLY A 473 -34.71 13.13 14.73
C GLY A 473 -34.58 11.61 14.64
N VAL A 474 -33.66 11.10 13.81
CA VAL A 474 -33.34 9.68 13.72
C VAL A 474 -32.30 9.33 14.79
N LYS A 475 -32.61 8.39 15.68
CA LYS A 475 -31.69 7.99 16.77
C LYS A 475 -30.84 6.81 16.32
N PRO A 476 -29.51 6.97 16.18
CA PRO A 476 -28.63 5.82 15.93
C PRO A 476 -28.47 5.01 17.22
N SER A 477 -28.50 3.67 17.16
CA SER A 477 -28.26 2.85 18.36
C SER A 477 -26.76 2.82 18.68
N ASP A 478 -26.36 3.44 19.79
CA ASP A 478 -24.94 3.54 20.19
C ASP A 478 -24.34 2.15 20.51
N ALA A 479 -25.18 1.17 20.85
CA ALA A 479 -24.80 -0.18 21.24
C ALA A 479 -24.50 -1.11 20.05
N GLU A 480 -25.18 -0.95 18.91
CA GLU A 480 -24.97 -1.81 17.72
C GLU A 480 -24.01 -1.16 16.72
N ILE A 481 -23.90 0.17 16.71
CA ILE A 481 -22.82 0.88 15.98
C ILE A 481 -21.44 0.38 16.41
N SER A 482 -21.25 0.12 17.71
CA SER A 482 -19.99 -0.42 18.24
C SER A 482 -19.77 -1.89 17.83
N ALA A 483 -20.85 -2.66 17.65
CA ALA A 483 -20.85 -4.08 17.29
C ALA A 483 -20.67 -4.32 15.77
N ILE A 484 -21.21 -3.45 14.92
CA ILE A 484 -21.13 -3.57 13.45
C ILE A 484 -19.80 -3.03 12.90
N LEU A 485 -19.15 -2.10 13.60
CA LEU A 485 -17.73 -1.74 13.34
C LEU A 485 -16.77 -2.96 13.47
N SER A 486 -17.28 -4.15 13.79
CA SER A 486 -16.52 -5.41 13.94
C SER A 486 -17.06 -6.62 13.15
N GLU A 487 -18.19 -6.57 12.45
CA GLU A 487 -18.75 -7.79 11.83
C GLU A 487 -19.06 -7.62 10.33
N ILE A 488 -18.14 -8.22 9.55
CA ILE A 488 -18.36 -9.17 8.43
C ILE A 488 -18.88 -8.66 7.07
N ASP A 489 -18.06 -9.04 6.09
CA ASP A 489 -18.27 -9.08 4.65
C ASP A 489 -19.28 -10.18 4.25
N VAL A 490 -19.96 -9.96 3.11
CA VAL A 490 -20.86 -10.87 2.36
C VAL A 490 -22.24 -11.23 2.96
N THR A 491 -23.32 -10.63 2.45
CA THR A 491 -24.26 -11.29 1.51
C THR A 491 -25.35 -10.34 0.98
N TYR A 492 -25.68 -10.56 -0.29
CA TYR A 492 -26.72 -9.91 -1.07
C TYR A 492 -28.11 -10.32 -0.57
N HIS A 493 -28.99 -9.37 -0.21
CA HIS A 493 -30.43 -9.42 -0.51
C HIS A 493 -31.17 -8.14 -0.10
N GLY A 494 -32.05 -7.67 -0.99
CA GLY A 494 -33.28 -6.96 -0.62
C GLY A 494 -33.28 -5.46 -0.90
N GLN A 495 -33.94 -5.08 -2.00
CA GLN A 495 -34.39 -3.71 -2.22
C GLN A 495 -35.26 -3.25 -1.04
N LEU A 496 -34.83 -2.22 -0.34
CA LEU A 496 -35.68 -1.39 0.51
C LEU A 496 -35.54 0.06 0.04
N GLU A 497 -36.64 0.61 -0.46
CA GLU A 497 -36.73 2.00 -0.87
C GLU A 497 -36.80 2.89 0.39
N ILE A 498 -35.92 3.89 0.49
CA ILE A 498 -35.83 4.82 1.64
C ILE A 498 -37.13 5.60 1.90
N GLN A 499 -38.06 5.61 0.94
CA GLN A 499 -39.39 6.22 1.11
C GLN A 499 -40.23 5.49 2.18
N ASP A 500 -40.08 4.17 2.31
CA ASP A 500 -40.71 3.39 3.37
C ASP A 500 -39.94 3.48 4.70
N TYR A 501 -38.62 3.74 4.63
CA TYR A 501 -37.70 3.80 5.78
C TYR A 501 -37.85 5.07 6.64
N LEU A 502 -38.09 6.24 6.03
CA LEU A 502 -38.17 7.52 6.74
C LEU A 502 -39.60 7.98 7.06
N GLN A 503 -40.62 7.25 6.59
CA GLN A 503 -42.01 7.49 7.00
C GLN A 503 -42.33 6.93 8.40
N ASN A 504 -41.55 5.96 8.88
CA ASN A 504 -41.64 5.46 10.25
C ASN A 504 -40.72 6.28 11.17
N TYR A 505 -41.26 7.39 11.69
CA TYR A 505 -40.62 8.14 12.77
C TYR A 505 -40.34 7.21 13.98
N GLY A 506 -39.10 6.76 14.15
CA GLY A 506 -38.65 6.11 15.38
C GLY A 506 -37.75 4.87 15.28
N GLU A 507 -37.36 4.40 14.10
CA GLU A 507 -36.43 3.26 13.99
C GLU A 507 -34.95 3.67 14.06
N GLU A 508 -34.13 2.81 14.67
CA GLU A 508 -32.69 3.06 14.89
C GLU A 508 -31.86 2.71 13.63
N VAL A 509 -31.00 3.64 13.19
CA VAL A 509 -30.06 3.39 12.07
C VAL A 509 -28.87 2.59 12.58
N THR A 510 -28.59 1.47 11.94
CA THR A 510 -27.45 0.59 12.27
C THR A 510 -26.13 1.12 11.71
N GLY A 511 -25.00 0.69 12.29
CA GLY A 511 -23.66 1.02 11.77
C GLY A 511 -23.40 0.47 10.36
N GLU A 512 -24.04 -0.64 9.99
CA GLU A 512 -23.92 -1.30 8.68
C GLU A 512 -24.46 -0.38 7.60
N GLN A 513 -25.65 0.16 7.86
CA GLN A 513 -26.35 1.07 6.95
C GLN A 513 -25.56 2.38 6.75
N LEU A 514 -24.88 2.89 7.79
CA LEU A 514 -24.00 4.06 7.65
C LEU A 514 -22.80 3.78 6.73
N HIS A 515 -22.23 2.59 6.83
CA HIS A 515 -21.10 2.16 6.00
C HIS A 515 -21.54 1.92 4.55
N GLU A 516 -22.70 1.30 4.36
CA GLU A 516 -23.32 1.15 3.05
C GLU A 516 -23.63 2.49 2.38
N ILE A 517 -24.02 3.51 3.15
CA ILE A 517 -24.25 4.88 2.64
C ILE A 517 -22.93 5.52 2.18
N LEU A 518 -21.82 5.29 2.87
CA LEU A 518 -20.50 5.81 2.48
C LEU A 518 -19.93 5.10 1.26
N LYS A 519 -20.00 3.77 1.22
CA LYS A 519 -19.52 2.94 0.11
C LYS A 519 -20.14 3.29 -1.24
N GLU A 520 -21.34 3.90 -1.25
CA GLU A 520 -21.97 4.36 -2.49
C GLU A 520 -21.23 5.54 -3.16
N ILE A 521 -20.43 6.31 -2.40
CA ILE A 521 -19.77 7.53 -2.89
C ILE A 521 -18.26 7.48 -2.75
N ASP A 522 -17.76 6.87 -1.67
CA ASP A 522 -16.34 6.73 -1.38
C ASP A 522 -15.70 5.72 -2.36
N THR A 523 -15.48 6.19 -3.59
CA THR A 523 -14.91 5.41 -4.68
C THR A 523 -13.46 5.06 -4.42
N ASN A 524 -12.80 5.86 -3.57
CA ASN A 524 -11.41 5.67 -3.22
C ASN A 524 -11.22 4.84 -1.92
N MET A 525 -12.29 4.34 -1.32
CA MET A 525 -12.27 3.52 -0.11
C MET A 525 -11.35 4.09 0.98
N ASN A 526 -11.47 5.38 1.29
CA ASN A 526 -10.78 6.00 2.42
C ASN A 526 -11.67 6.12 3.67
N GLY A 527 -12.89 5.60 3.64
CA GLY A 527 -13.88 5.73 4.70
C GLY A 527 -14.51 7.13 4.81
N GLN A 528 -14.33 7.99 3.81
CA GLN A 528 -14.79 9.38 3.79
C GLN A 528 -15.38 9.75 2.42
N VAL A 529 -16.28 10.74 2.40
CA VAL A 529 -16.80 11.31 1.16
C VAL A 529 -16.22 12.69 0.94
N GLU A 530 -15.39 12.83 -0.08
CA GLU A 530 -14.82 14.11 -0.47
C GLU A 530 -15.79 14.89 -1.37
N LEU A 531 -15.60 16.22 -1.45
CA LEU A 531 -16.52 17.10 -2.18
C LEU A 531 -16.56 16.77 -3.67
N ASP A 532 -15.45 16.41 -4.27
CA ASP A 532 -15.34 16.02 -5.66
C ASP A 532 -16.03 14.68 -5.94
N GLU A 533 -15.92 13.69 -5.05
CA GLU A 533 -16.65 12.42 -5.13
C GLU A 533 -18.15 12.64 -5.02
N TYR A 534 -18.57 13.51 -4.09
CA TYR A 534 -19.96 13.91 -3.95
C TYR A 534 -20.45 14.61 -5.23
N LEU A 535 -19.69 15.55 -5.80
CA LEU A 535 -20.07 16.26 -7.03
C LEU A 535 -20.09 15.34 -8.26
N GLN A 536 -19.16 14.38 -8.34
CA GLN A 536 -19.14 13.33 -9.38
C GLN A 536 -20.38 12.45 -9.28
N MET A 537 -20.71 11.99 -8.07
CA MET A 537 -21.92 11.21 -7.84
C MET A 537 -23.18 12.01 -8.22
N MET A 538 -23.29 13.28 -7.81
CA MET A 538 -24.44 14.11 -8.17
C MET A 538 -24.53 14.35 -9.69
N SER A 539 -23.39 14.47 -10.38
CA SER A 539 -23.32 14.50 -11.85
C SER A 539 -23.77 13.18 -12.49
N ALA A 540 -23.42 12.03 -11.89
CA ALA A 540 -23.82 10.71 -12.35
C ALA A 540 -25.33 10.44 -12.16
N ILE A 541 -25.90 10.90 -11.04
CA ILE A 541 -27.35 10.85 -10.78
C ILE A 541 -28.08 11.71 -11.82
N LYS A 542 -27.62 12.94 -12.05
CA LYS A 542 -28.24 13.87 -13.01
C LYS A 542 -28.21 13.32 -14.45
N SER A 543 -27.10 12.70 -14.84
CA SER A 543 -26.94 12.14 -16.19
C SER A 543 -27.65 10.79 -16.37
N GLY A 544 -28.30 10.27 -15.33
CA GLY A 544 -29.07 9.02 -15.37
C GLY A 544 -28.21 7.75 -15.33
N HIS A 545 -26.90 7.88 -15.10
CA HIS A 545 -25.98 6.74 -14.96
C HIS A 545 -26.13 6.07 -13.59
N VAL A 546 -26.57 6.82 -12.58
CA VAL A 546 -26.89 6.30 -11.25
C VAL A 546 -28.37 6.55 -10.98
N ALA A 547 -29.14 5.48 -10.80
CA ALA A 547 -30.57 5.58 -10.54
C ALA A 547 -30.89 6.10 -9.13
N TYR A 548 -30.01 5.84 -8.15
CA TYR A 548 -30.28 6.12 -6.74
C TYR A 548 -29.01 6.20 -5.88
N SER A 549 -28.96 7.13 -4.91
CA SER A 549 -27.95 7.18 -3.84
C SER A 549 -28.61 7.56 -2.52
N ARG A 550 -28.33 6.79 -1.46
CA ARG A 550 -28.80 7.02 -0.10
C ARG A 550 -28.20 8.29 0.48
N PHE A 551 -26.91 8.53 0.26
CA PHE A 551 -26.23 9.73 0.77
C PHE A 551 -26.71 11.00 0.06
N ALA A 552 -26.93 10.96 -1.26
CA ALA A 552 -27.51 12.11 -2.00
C ALA A 552 -28.87 12.52 -1.42
N ARG A 553 -29.72 11.53 -1.12
CA ARG A 553 -31.03 11.76 -0.51
C ARG A 553 -30.92 12.30 0.92
N MET A 554 -30.02 11.77 1.73
CA MET A 554 -29.75 12.28 3.07
C MET A 554 -29.30 13.75 3.02
N ALA A 555 -28.42 14.11 2.08
CA ALA A 555 -27.93 15.46 1.90
C ALA A 555 -29.04 16.46 1.50
N GLU A 556 -30.00 16.02 0.68
CA GLU A 556 -31.22 16.78 0.38
C GLU A 556 -32.07 17.04 1.62
N MET A 557 -32.30 16.00 2.42
CA MET A 557 -33.17 16.08 3.59
C MET A 557 -32.56 16.94 4.71
N GLU A 558 -31.26 16.86 4.94
CA GLU A 558 -30.57 17.72 5.92
C GLU A 558 -30.60 19.19 5.48
N GLU A 559 -30.51 19.49 4.17
CA GLU A 559 -30.72 20.84 3.64
C GLU A 559 -32.15 21.34 3.93
N GLU A 560 -33.18 20.56 3.59
CA GLU A 560 -34.57 20.94 3.85
C GLU A 560 -34.85 21.15 5.35
N HIS A 561 -34.24 20.32 6.21
CA HIS A 561 -34.35 20.44 7.65
C HIS A 561 -33.65 21.72 8.15
N HIS A 562 -32.44 21.99 7.67
CA HIS A 562 -31.68 23.19 8.01
C HIS A 562 -32.42 24.48 7.59
N GLU A 563 -33.05 24.48 6.40
CA GLU A 563 -33.87 25.60 5.93
C GLU A 563 -35.12 25.83 6.79
N ARG A 564 -35.82 24.76 7.19
CA ARG A 564 -36.96 24.82 8.11
C ARG A 564 -36.59 25.39 9.48
N GLU A 565 -35.47 24.99 10.04
CA GLU A 565 -34.98 25.52 11.33
C GLU A 565 -34.52 26.98 11.23
N ALA A 566 -33.91 27.38 10.10
CA ALA A 566 -33.56 28.78 9.84
C ALA A 566 -34.81 29.68 9.72
N LEU A 567 -35.90 29.17 9.13
CA LEU A 567 -37.20 29.85 9.06
C LEU A 567 -37.83 30.00 10.45
N LYS A 568 -37.79 28.97 11.31
CA LYS A 568 -38.28 29.04 12.70
C LYS A 568 -37.52 30.08 13.53
N LYS A 569 -36.19 30.18 13.38
CA LYS A 569 -35.37 31.18 14.10
C LYS A 569 -35.66 32.63 13.66
N LYS A 570 -36.13 32.85 12.42
CA LYS A 570 -36.54 34.19 11.95
C LYS A 570 -37.90 34.64 12.49
N ILE A 571 -38.75 33.71 12.93
CA ILE A 571 -40.04 34.04 13.56
C ILE A 571 -39.80 34.17 15.08
N THR A 572 -39.33 35.33 15.52
CA THR A 572 -39.29 35.66 16.95
C THR A 572 -40.68 36.12 17.38
N VAL A 573 -41.31 35.35 18.28
CA VAL A 573 -42.55 35.76 18.94
C VAL A 573 -42.19 36.82 19.99
N GLU A 574 -42.26 38.10 19.61
CA GLU A 574 -42.34 39.17 20.60
C GLU A 574 -43.69 39.06 21.33
N ARG A 575 -43.64 38.57 22.58
CA ARG A 575 -44.74 38.75 23.53
C ARG A 575 -44.79 40.23 23.90
N SER A 576 -45.71 40.98 23.30
CA SER A 576 -46.18 42.24 23.89
C SER A 576 -47.17 41.92 25.02
N GLY A 577 -46.78 42.29 26.23
CA GLY A 577 -47.67 42.34 27.39
C GLY A 577 -48.43 43.67 27.46
N GLY A 578 -49.62 43.63 28.05
CA GLY A 578 -50.50 44.75 28.37
C GLY A 578 -51.93 44.42 27.89
N GLY A 579 -52.99 44.38 28.68
CA GLY A 579 -53.22 44.94 30.02
C GLY A 579 -54.48 45.80 29.97
N LEU A 580 -55.65 45.16 30.13
CA LEU A 580 -56.96 45.56 30.69
C LEU A 580 -58.10 44.86 29.95
#